data_AF-M1AIR7-F1
#
_entry.id   AF-M1AIR7-F1
#
_cell.length_a   1.000
_cell.length_b   1.000
_cell.length_c   1.000
_cell.angle_alpha   90.00
_cell.angle_beta   90.00
_cell.angle_gamma   90.00
#
_symmetry.space_group_name_H-M   'P 1'
#
loop_
_entity.id
_entity.type
_entity.pdbx_description
1 polymer ?
#
loop_
_entity_poly.entity_id
_entity_poly.type
_entity_poly.pdbx_seq_one_letter_code
_entity_poly.pdbx_strand_id
1 'polypeptide(L)' 'MKVDAMLDKTICAMSSVFIGSSGSTFTDDILRLRKDWGSASLCDEYLCQGELPNYVADDE' A
#
# COMPACT_ATOMS: atom_id res chain seq x y z
N MET A 1 1.22 6.46 16.72
CA MET A 1 1.23 5.38 15.69
C MET A 1 0.15 4.39 16.09
N LYS A 2 -0.88 4.20 15.26
CA LYS A 2 -1.94 3.21 15.50
C LYS A 2 -1.32 1.84 15.22
N VAL A 3 -1.29 0.97 16.22
CA VAL A 3 -0.55 -0.32 16.19
C VAL A 3 -1.10 -1.23 15.09
N ASP A 4 -2.40 -1.16 14.82
CA ASP A 4 -3.06 -1.96 13.78
C ASP A 4 -2.51 -1.68 12.37
N ALA A 5 -2.25 -0.40 12.05
CA ALA A 5 -1.67 -0.02 10.78
C ALA A 5 -0.25 -0.56 10.57
N MET A 6 0.43 -1.03 11.62
CA MET A 6 1.77 -1.65 11.50
C MET A 6 1.69 -3.11 11.05
N LEU A 7 0.65 -3.84 11.47
CA LEU A 7 0.44 -5.22 11.05
C LEU A 7 0.07 -5.26 9.56
N ASP A 8 -0.89 -4.44 9.16
CA ASP A 8 -1.33 -4.36 7.75
C ASP A 8 -0.16 -3.98 6.84
N LYS A 9 0.67 -3.02 7.27
CA LYS A 9 1.86 -2.64 6.51
C LYS A 9 2.83 -3.79 6.30
N THR A 10 3.06 -4.57 7.35
CA THR A 10 3.97 -5.72 7.31
C THR A 10 3.42 -6.81 6.39
N ILE A 11 2.14 -7.15 6.51
CA ILE A 11 1.50 -8.20 5.70
C ILE A 11 1.50 -7.80 4.22
N CYS A 12 1.07 -6.58 3.89
CA CYS A 12 1.08 -6.07 2.51
C CYS A 12 2.50 -5.96 1.94
N ALA A 13 3.50 -5.63 2.77
CA ALA A 13 4.89 -5.60 2.32
C ALA A 13 5.46 -7.01 2.03
N MET A 14 4.94 -8.06 2.65
CA MET A 14 5.38 -9.44 2.41
C MET A 14 4.58 -10.18 1.32
N SER A 15 3.52 -9.58 0.76
CA SER A 15 2.72 -10.23 -0.28
C SER A 15 3.54 -10.49 -1.56
N SER A 16 3.11 -11.44 -2.40
CA SER A 16 3.75 -11.66 -3.70
C SER A 16 3.47 -10.53 -4.70
N VAL A 17 2.28 -9.94 -4.62
CA VAL A 17 1.84 -8.80 -5.41
C VAL A 17 1.05 -7.86 -4.50
N PHE A 18 1.21 -6.56 -4.68
CA PHE A 18 0.47 -5.53 -3.97
C PHE A 18 -0.22 -4.59 -4.94
N ILE A 19 -1.52 -4.36 -4.72
CA ILE A 19 -2.31 -3.38 -5.48
C ILE A 19 -2.75 -2.28 -4.51
N GLY A 20 -2.33 -1.05 -4.78
CA GLY A 20 -2.57 0.11 -3.94
C GLY A 20 -3.56 1.11 -4.54
N SER A 21 -3.71 2.26 -3.88
CA SER A 21 -4.53 3.38 -4.37
C SER A 21 -3.68 4.65 -4.46
N SER A 22 -3.89 5.44 -5.51
CA SER A 22 -3.20 6.73 -5.69
C SER A 22 -3.55 7.67 -4.52
N GLY A 23 -2.56 8.47 -4.08
CA GLY A 23 -2.74 9.46 -3.02
C GLY A 23 -2.80 8.91 -1.58
N SER A 24 -2.60 7.60 -1.40
CA SER A 24 -2.59 6.96 -0.08
C SER A 24 -1.18 6.88 0.50
N THR A 25 -0.94 7.56 1.62
CA THR A 25 0.33 7.46 2.38
C THR A 25 0.62 6.02 2.82
N PHE A 26 -0.42 5.23 3.08
CA PHE A 26 -0.30 3.80 3.35
C PHE A 26 0.29 3.07 2.13
N THR A 27 -0.27 3.29 0.93
CA THR A 27 0.22 2.69 -0.33
C THR A 27 1.68 3.05 -0.60
N ASP A 28 2.04 4.32 -0.42
CA ASP A 28 3.42 4.77 -0.63
C ASP A 28 4.41 4.11 0.34
N ASP A 29 4.00 3.94 1.60
CA ASP A 29 4.79 3.21 2.60
C ASP A 29 4.94 1.73 2.25
N ILE A 30 3.90 1.04 1.76
CA ILE A 30 4.01 -0.36 1.32
C ILE A 30 5.01 -0.47 0.17
N LEU A 31 4.88 0.35 -0.87
CA LEU A 31 5.75 0.29 -2.03
C LEU A 31 7.21 0.56 -1.65
N ARG A 32 7.46 1.44 -0.69
CA ARG A 32 8.79 1.66 -0.12
C ARG A 32 9.29 0.43 0.64
N LEU A 33 8.50 -0.11 1.56
CA LEU A 33 8.88 -1.31 2.34
C LEU A 33 9.16 -2.52 1.44
N ARG A 34 8.36 -2.72 0.39
CA ARG A 34 8.55 -3.82 -0.59
C ARG A 34 9.87 -3.71 -1.33
N LYS A 35 10.29 -2.49 -1.69
CA LYS A 35 11.61 -2.24 -2.29
C LYS A 35 12.73 -2.51 -1.28
N ASP A 36 12.59 -1.99 -0.06
CA ASP A 36 13.59 -2.15 1.00
C ASP A 36 13.77 -3.63 1.41
N TRP A 37 12.69 -4.42 1.38
CA TRP A 37 12.69 -5.84 1.77
C TRP A 37 12.91 -6.80 0.59
N GLY A 38 13.01 -6.29 -0.64
CA GLY A 38 13.22 -7.10 -1.84
C GLY A 38 12.03 -7.96 -2.27
N SER A 39 10.82 -7.65 -1.78
CA SER A 39 9.56 -8.32 -2.16
C SER A 39 8.81 -7.62 -3.28
N ALA A 40 9.32 -6.48 -3.77
CA ALA A 40 8.74 -5.74 -4.89
C ALA A 40 8.57 -6.64 -6.13
N SER A 41 7.44 -6.49 -6.80
CA SER A 41 7.05 -7.27 -7.97
C SER A 41 6.79 -6.35 -9.16
N LEU A 42 7.04 -6.86 -10.37
CA LEU A 42 6.64 -6.18 -11.61
C LEU A 42 5.11 -6.08 -11.77
N CYS A 43 4.36 -6.84 -11.00
CA CYS A 43 2.90 -6.79 -10.97
C CYS A 43 2.35 -5.85 -9.89
N ASP A 44 3.21 -5.15 -9.14
CA ASP A 44 2.76 -4.17 -8.15
C ASP A 44 2.20 -2.94 -8.89
N GLU A 45 0.94 -2.60 -8.63
CA GLU A 45 0.21 -1.60 -9.42
C GLU A 45 -0.72 -0.74 -8.56
N TYR A 46 -1.21 0.34 -9.17
CA TYR A 46 -2.29 1.15 -8.59
C TYR A 46 -3.63 0.73 -9.18
N LEU A 47 -4.65 0.56 -8.34
CA LEU A 47 -6.03 0.43 -8.78
C LEU A 47 -6.45 1.72 -9.49
N CYS A 48 -6.99 1.61 -10.71
CA CYS A 48 -7.37 2.74 -11.55
C CYS A 48 -6.21 3.75 -11.69
N GLN A 49 -5.12 3.30 -12.30
CA GLN A 49 -3.86 4.05 -12.40
C GLN A 49 -4.07 5.52 -12.83
N GLY A 50 -3.59 6.45 -12.00
CA GLY A 50 -3.70 7.89 -12.22
C GLY A 50 -4.96 8.55 -11.65
N GLU A 51 -5.96 7.77 -11.23
CA GLU A 51 -7.19 8.28 -10.62
C GLU A 51 -7.08 8.30 -9.08
N LEU A 52 -7.77 9.24 -8.45
CA LEU A 52 -7.95 9.29 -7.00
C LEU A 52 -9.26 8.61 -6.59
N PRO A 53 -9.34 8.02 -5.38
CA PRO A 53 -10.60 7.49 -4.86
C PRO A 53 -11.70 8.54 -4.83
N ASN A 54 -12.90 8.15 -5.27
CA ASN A 54 -14.09 9.01 -5.14
C ASN A 54 -14.62 9.11 -3.70
N TYR A 55 -14.10 8.26 -2.80
CA TYR A 55 -14.45 8.23 -1.38
C TYR A 55 -13.21 7.86 -0.57
N VAL A 56 -12.94 8.63 0.49
CA VAL A 56 -11.93 8.32 1.50
C VAL A 56 -12.67 8.11 2.81
N ALA A 57 -12.50 6.95 3.42
CA ALA A 57 -13.08 6.68 4.74
C ALA A 57 -12.35 7.52 5.79
N ASP A 58 -13.10 8.12 6.72
CA ASP A 58 -12.52 8.77 7.90
C ASP A 58 -11.88 7.74 8.83
N ASP A 59 -10.99 8.22 9.71
CA ASP A 59 -10.37 7.41 10.75
C ASP A 59 -11.47 6.87 11.71
N GLU A 60 -11.65 5.55 11.76
CA GLU A 60 -12.41 4.85 12.83
C GLU A 60 -11.84 5.14 14.23
#